data_AF-A0A5Q6S594-F1
#
_entry.id   AF-A0A5Q6S594-F1
#
_cell.length_a   1.000
_cell.length_b   1.000
_cell.length_c   1.000
_cell.angle_alpha   90.00
_cell.angle_beta   90.00
_cell.angle_gamma   90.00
#
_symmetry.space_group_name_H-M   'P 1'
#
loop_
_entity.id
_entity.type
_entity.pdbx_description
1 polymer ?
#
loop_
_entity_poly.entity_id
_entity_poly.type
_entity_poly.pdbx_seq_one_letter_code
_entity_poly.pdbx_strand_id
1 'polypeptide(L)'
;MPVLAVLALAGAIDSQHAGMLVALGLVAPVVLLQDTIRYVASATGRPTAALVADACWLAAAVGVLALGVAGTQSPDVLVALWGAGGAIALVVGWWGVGRPVLRIDGLRRVVAEDRRRTRLGAEGAISASTSLLTVNGIAIFAGASVVGEVRAATTLFGLMSVMLVFLSFGLGPEMAKMRVASRVTVAAAAAATTAAVVIVWGLLVLSDPFGVSSSLLGASWDGARPLIPYLIAEGVGLCLWVSFGTMLRVSGRTSITLRISATYAVCSVVSILGVAAALGSSIAIVRTMSILGVAVGCATVVAARRAHLPPQ
;
A
#
# COMPACT_ATOMS: atom_id res chain seq x y z
N MET A 1 0.38 15.43 -18.53
CA MET A 1 0.34 16.91 -18.51
C MET A 1 0.17 17.46 -17.08
N PRO A 2 -0.88 17.15 -16.29
CA PRO A 2 -1.05 17.75 -14.95
C PRO A 2 -0.02 17.26 -13.92
N VAL A 3 0.38 15.98 -13.94
CA VAL A 3 1.38 15.42 -13.00
C VAL A 3 2.76 16.03 -13.22
N LEU A 4 3.21 16.14 -14.46
CA LEU A 4 4.46 16.82 -14.84
C LEU A 4 4.45 18.29 -14.41
N ALA A 5 3.34 19.00 -14.62
CA ALA A 5 3.22 20.40 -14.22
C ALA A 5 3.26 20.58 -12.69
N VAL A 6 2.57 19.71 -11.94
CA VAL A 6 2.58 19.74 -10.46
C VAL A 6 3.97 19.40 -9.91
N LEU A 7 4.67 18.41 -10.48
CA LEU A 7 6.00 18.02 -10.04
C LEU A 7 7.08 19.03 -10.45
N ALA A 8 6.95 19.67 -11.61
CA ALA A 8 7.79 20.79 -12.00
C ALA A 8 7.57 22.01 -11.09
N LEU A 9 6.33 22.30 -10.71
CA LEU A 9 6.00 23.34 -9.72
C LEU A 9 6.57 23.01 -8.34
N ALA A 10 6.52 21.75 -7.91
CA ALA A 10 7.15 21.32 -6.67
C ALA A 10 8.68 21.45 -6.71
N GLY A 11 9.32 21.10 -7.83
CA GLY A 11 10.76 21.27 -8.04
C GLY A 11 11.21 22.73 -8.10
N ALA A 12 10.34 23.65 -8.50
CA ALA A 12 10.61 25.08 -8.41
C ALA A 12 10.62 25.60 -6.96
N ILE A 13 9.93 24.92 -6.04
CA ILE A 13 9.89 25.27 -4.61
C ILE A 13 11.07 24.63 -3.86
N ASP A 14 11.46 23.41 -4.23
CA ASP A 14 12.58 22.69 -3.64
C ASP A 14 13.70 22.42 -4.67
N SER A 15 14.60 23.40 -4.79
CA SER A 15 15.72 23.35 -5.74
C SER A 15 16.69 22.17 -5.50
N GLN A 16 16.77 21.65 -4.28
CA GLN A 16 17.67 20.54 -3.94
C GLN A 16 17.19 19.21 -4.55
N HIS A 17 15.88 19.05 -4.72
CA HIS A 17 15.27 17.81 -5.24
C HIS A 17 14.61 17.98 -6.62
N ALA A 18 14.78 19.14 -7.25
CA ALA A 18 14.14 19.48 -8.53
C ALA A 18 14.39 18.43 -9.63
N GLY A 19 15.65 17.96 -9.79
CA GLY A 19 16.00 16.95 -10.78
C GLY A 19 15.26 15.62 -10.56
N MET A 20 15.15 15.19 -9.30
CA MET A 20 14.42 13.97 -8.93
C MET A 20 12.91 14.11 -9.20
N LEU A 21 12.32 15.27 -8.89
CA LEU A 21 10.90 15.54 -9.11
C LEU A 21 10.56 15.59 -10.61
N VAL A 22 11.44 16.17 -11.43
CA VAL A 22 11.31 16.16 -12.89
C VAL A 22 11.41 14.72 -13.42
N ALA A 23 12.42 13.96 -13.01
CA ALA A 23 12.57 12.55 -13.39
C ALA A 23 11.32 11.73 -13.03
N LEU A 24 10.79 11.91 -11.82
CA LEU A 24 9.57 11.25 -11.37
C LEU A 24 8.37 11.65 -12.23
N GLY A 25 8.24 12.92 -12.60
CA GLY A 25 7.16 13.39 -13.47
C GLY A 25 7.21 12.80 -14.87
N LEU A 26 8.41 12.60 -15.41
CA LEU A 26 8.61 11.96 -16.72
C LEU A 26 8.32 10.45 -16.66
N VAL A 27 8.68 9.80 -15.56
CA VAL A 27 8.53 8.35 -15.35
C VAL A 27 7.10 7.97 -14.96
N ALA A 28 6.38 8.82 -14.23
CA ALA A 28 5.07 8.51 -13.67
C ALA A 28 4.04 8.02 -14.72
N PRO A 29 3.89 8.63 -15.91
CA PRO A 29 2.97 8.13 -16.93
C PRO A 29 3.28 6.70 -17.38
N VAL A 30 4.56 6.35 -17.50
CA VAL A 30 5.02 5.03 -17.92
C VAL A 30 4.66 3.99 -16.85
N VAL A 31 4.96 4.29 -15.58
CA VAL A 31 4.66 3.41 -14.46
C VAL A 31 3.16 3.22 -14.28
N LEU A 32 2.36 4.28 -14.40
CA LEU A 32 0.90 4.18 -14.33
C LEU A 32 0.32 3.33 -15.47
N LEU A 33 0.91 3.41 -16.68
CA LEU A 33 0.55 2.53 -17.79
C LEU A 33 0.96 1.08 -17.51
N GLN A 34 2.15 0.84 -16.94
CA GLN A 34 2.61 -0.48 -16.53
C GLN A 34 1.63 -1.10 -15.52
N ASP A 35 1.25 -0.34 -14.49
CA ASP A 35 0.26 -0.75 -13.49
C ASP A 35 -1.09 -1.10 -14.12
N THR A 36 -1.54 -0.29 -15.08
CA THR A 36 -2.79 -0.54 -15.80
C THR A 36 -2.72 -1.85 -16.57
N ILE A 37 -1.63 -2.09 -17.30
CA ILE A 37 -1.43 -3.35 -18.06
C ILE A 37 -1.40 -4.56 -17.13
N ARG A 38 -0.78 -4.45 -15.95
CA ARG A 38 -0.79 -5.50 -14.92
C ARG A 38 -2.23 -5.83 -14.48
N TYR A 39 -3.06 -4.82 -14.26
CA TYR A 39 -4.47 -5.05 -13.93
C TYR A 39 -5.27 -5.65 -15.10
N VAL A 40 -5.00 -5.24 -16.34
CA VAL A 40 -5.63 -5.84 -17.52
C VAL A 40 -5.23 -7.31 -17.67
N ALA A 41 -3.95 -7.65 -17.47
CA ALA A 41 -3.47 -9.03 -17.50
C ALA A 41 -4.23 -9.91 -16.50
N SER A 42 -4.37 -9.44 -15.25
CA SER A 42 -5.14 -10.13 -14.21
C SER A 42 -6.62 -10.26 -14.58
N ALA A 43 -7.24 -9.18 -15.08
CA ALA A 43 -8.66 -9.18 -15.46
C ALA A 43 -8.97 -10.05 -16.69
N THR A 44 -8.01 -10.24 -17.59
CA THR A 44 -8.14 -11.05 -18.82
C THR A 44 -7.67 -12.49 -18.65
N GLY A 45 -7.36 -12.93 -17.43
CA GLY A 45 -6.94 -14.31 -17.16
C GLY A 45 -5.54 -14.64 -17.68
N ARG A 46 -4.67 -13.63 -17.80
CA ARG A 46 -3.27 -13.76 -18.25
C ARG A 46 -2.27 -13.35 -17.14
N PRO A 47 -2.35 -13.91 -15.92
CA PRO A 47 -1.50 -13.51 -14.80
C PRO A 47 -0.01 -13.77 -15.07
N THR A 48 0.33 -14.71 -15.95
CA THR A 48 1.73 -14.97 -16.36
C THR A 48 2.33 -13.78 -17.11
N ALA A 49 1.56 -13.03 -17.90
CA ALA A 49 2.03 -11.82 -18.55
C ALA A 49 2.38 -10.71 -17.55
N ALA A 50 1.55 -10.56 -16.50
CA ALA A 50 1.86 -9.66 -15.38
C ALA A 50 3.12 -10.12 -14.63
N LEU A 51 3.24 -11.42 -14.33
CA LEU A 51 4.40 -11.97 -13.63
C LEU A 51 5.71 -11.72 -14.38
N VAL A 52 5.74 -11.96 -15.70
CA VAL A 52 6.94 -11.74 -16.51
C VAL A 52 7.29 -10.24 -16.56
N ALA A 53 6.30 -9.37 -16.75
CA ALA A 53 6.53 -7.92 -16.72
C ALA A 53 7.08 -7.45 -15.35
N ASP A 54 6.48 -7.91 -14.24
CA ASP A 54 6.91 -7.56 -12.89
C ASP A 54 8.31 -8.15 -12.57
N ALA A 55 8.64 -9.34 -13.06
CA ALA A 55 9.96 -9.93 -12.92
C ALA A 55 11.03 -9.13 -13.69
N CYS A 56 10.73 -8.67 -14.90
CA CYS A 56 11.61 -7.78 -15.65
C CYS A 56 11.85 -6.47 -14.90
N TRP A 57 10.80 -5.88 -14.32
CA TRP A 57 10.94 -4.64 -13.57
C TRP A 57 11.70 -4.85 -12.25
N LEU A 58 11.47 -5.96 -11.56
CA LEU A 58 12.21 -6.35 -10.36
C LEU A 58 13.70 -6.48 -10.64
N ALA A 59 14.09 -7.14 -11.74
CA ALA A 59 15.49 -7.25 -12.14
C ALA A 59 16.13 -5.88 -12.36
N ALA A 60 15.42 -4.95 -13.02
CA ALA A 60 15.87 -3.57 -13.18
C ALA A 60 15.97 -2.84 -11.83
N ALA A 61 14.99 -2.99 -10.94
CA ALA A 61 14.97 -2.38 -9.62
C ALA A 61 16.13 -2.89 -8.75
N VAL A 62 16.46 -4.18 -8.80
CA VAL A 62 17.63 -4.75 -8.11
C VAL A 62 18.93 -4.15 -8.64
N GLY A 63 19.06 -4.00 -9.97
CA GLY A 63 20.21 -3.33 -10.58
C GLY A 63 20.35 -1.87 -10.12
N VAL A 64 19.25 -1.12 -10.11
CA VAL A 64 19.22 0.28 -9.64
C VAL A 64 19.59 0.36 -8.15
N LEU A 65 19.05 -0.54 -7.32
CA LEU A 65 19.41 -0.61 -5.89
C LEU A 65 20.90 -0.89 -5.70
N ALA A 66 21.48 -1.80 -6.47
CA ALA A 66 22.92 -2.08 -6.41
C ALA A 66 23.76 -0.85 -6.77
N LEU A 67 23.38 -0.11 -7.81
CA LEU A 67 24.03 1.16 -8.19
C LEU A 67 23.92 2.23 -7.10
N GLY A 68 22.76 2.30 -6.44
CA GLY A 68 22.49 3.22 -5.34
C GLY A 68 23.32 2.89 -4.10
N VAL A 69 23.42 1.61 -3.72
CA VAL A 69 24.27 1.15 -2.61
C VAL A 69 25.75 1.42 -2.88
N ALA A 70 26.18 1.27 -4.14
CA ALA A 70 27.54 1.62 -4.54
C ALA A 70 27.82 3.13 -4.52
N GLY A 71 26.81 3.98 -4.35
CA GLY A 71 26.94 5.44 -4.33
C GLY A 71 27.39 6.03 -5.68
N THR A 72 27.21 5.27 -6.77
CA THR A 72 27.80 5.61 -8.09
C THR A 72 26.96 6.59 -8.91
N GLN A 73 25.70 6.80 -8.54
CA GLN A 73 24.73 7.57 -9.31
C GLN A 73 23.98 8.54 -8.41
N SER A 74 23.57 9.68 -8.98
CA SER A 74 22.72 10.63 -8.29
C SER A 74 21.26 10.12 -8.20
N PRO A 75 20.47 10.58 -7.21
CA PRO A 75 19.10 10.11 -7.00
C PRO A 75 18.16 10.27 -8.22
N ASP A 76 18.32 11.35 -8.98
CA ASP A 76 17.56 11.62 -10.21
C ASP A 76 17.86 10.59 -11.31
N VAL A 77 19.12 10.18 -11.46
CA VAL A 77 19.53 9.11 -12.39
C VAL A 77 18.96 7.77 -11.94
N LEU A 78 19.00 7.46 -10.64
CA LEU A 78 18.42 6.24 -10.09
C LEU A 78 16.91 6.16 -10.38
N VAL A 79 16.17 7.26 -10.21
CA VAL A 79 14.74 7.34 -10.54
C VAL A 79 14.49 7.15 -12.04
N ALA A 80 15.32 7.76 -12.89
CA ALA A 80 15.21 7.60 -14.34
C ALA A 80 15.45 6.14 -14.79
N LEU A 81 16.48 5.48 -14.24
CA LEU A 81 16.78 4.07 -14.53
C LEU A 81 15.68 3.13 -14.02
N TRP A 82 15.12 3.40 -12.84
CA TRP A 82 13.97 2.65 -12.32
C TRP A 82 12.75 2.78 -13.24
N GLY A 83 12.51 4.00 -13.76
CA GLY A 83 11.47 4.26 -14.74
C GLY A 83 11.70 3.61 -16.09
N ALA A 84 12.95 3.56 -16.56
CA ALA A 84 13.32 2.85 -17.79
C ALA A 84 13.05 1.35 -17.67
N GLY A 85 13.34 0.75 -16.51
CA GLY A 85 12.92 -0.62 -16.19
C GLY A 85 11.40 -0.81 -16.28
N GLY A 86 10.63 0.18 -15.78
CA GLY A 86 9.18 0.21 -15.88
C GLY A 86 8.69 0.31 -17.33
N ALA A 87 9.39 1.03 -18.19
CA ALA A 87 9.10 1.11 -19.63
C ALA A 87 9.29 -0.24 -20.32
N ILE A 88 10.38 -0.95 -20.00
CA ILE A 88 10.63 -2.29 -20.52
C ILE A 88 9.52 -3.24 -20.06
N ALA A 89 9.18 -3.22 -18.77
CA ALA A 89 8.10 -4.03 -18.20
C ALA A 89 6.73 -3.71 -18.84
N LEU A 90 6.45 -2.44 -19.12
CA LEU A 90 5.25 -2.02 -19.85
C LEU A 90 5.19 -2.67 -21.24
N VAL A 91 6.29 -2.63 -22.01
CA VAL A 91 6.34 -3.24 -23.35
C VAL A 91 6.13 -4.75 -23.27
N VAL A 92 6.82 -5.42 -22.34
CA VAL A 92 6.70 -6.86 -22.10
C VAL A 92 5.25 -7.24 -21.74
N GLY A 93 4.65 -6.54 -20.78
CA GLY A 93 3.27 -6.78 -20.37
C GLY A 93 2.27 -6.47 -21.49
N TRP A 94 2.46 -5.38 -22.23
CA TRP A 94 1.59 -5.00 -23.33
C TRP A 94 1.58 -6.05 -24.43
N TRP A 95 2.74 -6.63 -24.76
CA TRP A 95 2.83 -7.78 -25.67
C TRP A 95 2.19 -9.05 -25.09
N GLY A 96 2.48 -9.37 -23.83
CA GLY A 96 1.94 -10.56 -23.16
C GLY A 96 0.40 -10.57 -23.06
N VAL A 97 -0.21 -9.38 -22.98
CA VAL A 97 -1.67 -9.22 -22.94
C VAL A 97 -2.29 -9.10 -24.35
N GLY A 98 -1.50 -9.16 -25.42
CA GLY A 98 -2.00 -9.15 -26.79
C GLY A 98 -2.25 -7.76 -27.36
N ARG A 99 -1.44 -6.78 -26.95
CA ARG A 99 -1.42 -5.40 -27.47
C ARG A 99 -2.78 -4.70 -27.39
N PRO A 100 -3.37 -4.55 -26.20
CA PRO A 100 -4.64 -3.84 -26.04
C PRO A 100 -4.53 -2.43 -26.63
N VAL A 101 -5.59 -2.00 -27.33
CA VAL A 101 -5.71 -0.64 -27.84
C VAL A 101 -5.98 0.29 -26.66
N LEU A 102 -5.07 1.23 -26.42
CA LEU A 102 -5.23 2.24 -25.38
C LEU A 102 -6.29 3.25 -25.83
N ARG A 103 -7.51 3.09 -25.32
CA ARG A 103 -8.56 4.09 -25.49
C ARG A 103 -8.38 5.19 -24.46
N ILE A 104 -8.00 6.36 -24.93
CA ILE A 104 -8.02 7.59 -24.13
C ILE A 104 -9.43 8.18 -24.25
N ASP A 105 -10.43 7.42 -23.79
CA ASP A 105 -11.74 8.01 -23.56
C ASP A 105 -11.58 9.00 -22.40
N GLY A 106 -11.98 10.26 -22.60
CA GLY A 106 -11.63 11.35 -21.69
C GLY A 106 -11.93 11.00 -20.22
N LEU A 107 -10.99 11.32 -19.31
CA LEU A 107 -11.07 11.07 -17.86
C LEU A 107 -12.45 11.36 -17.27
N ARG A 108 -13.11 12.43 -17.73
CA ARG A 108 -14.47 12.81 -17.34
C ARG A 108 -15.50 11.72 -17.61
N ARG A 109 -15.42 11.03 -18.73
CA ARG A 109 -16.33 9.96 -19.14
C ARG A 109 -16.14 8.72 -18.27
N VAL A 110 -14.88 8.31 -18.06
CA VAL A 110 -14.51 7.18 -17.18
C VAL A 110 -14.95 7.42 -15.73
N VAL A 111 -14.88 8.67 -15.26
CA VAL A 111 -15.30 9.09 -13.91
C VAL A 111 -16.82 9.27 -13.81
N ALA A 112 -17.49 9.76 -14.85
CA ALA A 112 -18.94 10.02 -14.83
C ALA A 112 -19.77 8.74 -14.98
N GLU A 113 -19.25 7.72 -15.68
CA GLU A 113 -20.02 6.52 -16.04
C GLU A 113 -20.18 5.51 -14.89
N ASP A 114 -19.29 5.51 -13.87
CA ASP A 114 -19.38 4.51 -12.79
C ASP A 114 -18.98 5.07 -11.40
N ARG A 115 -20.00 5.29 -10.56
CA ARG A 115 -19.83 5.69 -9.15
C ARG A 115 -19.01 4.70 -8.32
N ARG A 116 -18.92 3.43 -8.73
CA ARG A 116 -18.08 2.43 -8.04
C ARG A 116 -16.60 2.70 -8.32
N ARG A 117 -16.24 3.05 -9.55
CA ARG A 117 -14.86 3.40 -9.93
C ARG A 117 -14.39 4.63 -9.19
N THR A 118 -15.23 5.67 -9.08
CA THR A 118 -14.86 6.90 -8.36
C THR A 118 -14.65 6.66 -6.88
N ARG A 119 -15.50 5.83 -6.24
CA ARG A 119 -15.34 5.47 -4.83
C ARG A 119 -14.07 4.67 -4.57
N LEU A 120 -13.75 3.70 -5.42
CA LEU A 120 -12.51 2.90 -5.29
C LEU A 120 -11.27 3.75 -5.55
N GLY A 121 -11.32 4.64 -6.54
CA GLY A 121 -10.24 5.61 -6.80
C GLY A 121 -10.03 6.56 -5.63
N ALA A 122 -11.12 7.07 -5.03
CA ALA A 122 -11.06 7.91 -3.83
C ALA A 122 -10.50 7.14 -2.62
N GLU A 123 -10.92 5.88 -2.43
CA GLU A 123 -10.40 5.01 -1.37
C GLU A 123 -8.87 4.79 -1.51
N GLY A 124 -8.40 4.53 -2.73
CA GLY A 124 -6.96 4.44 -3.02
C GLY A 124 -6.21 5.76 -2.79
N ALA A 125 -6.76 6.89 -3.24
CA ALA A 125 -6.17 8.21 -3.02
C ALA A 125 -6.08 8.58 -1.53
N ILE A 126 -7.13 8.27 -0.75
CA ILE A 126 -7.15 8.46 0.70
C ILE A 126 -6.06 7.63 1.36
N SER A 127 -5.93 6.34 1.00
CA SER A 127 -4.90 5.46 1.55
C SER A 127 -3.48 5.98 1.28
N ALA A 128 -3.18 6.35 0.04
CA ALA A 128 -1.88 6.90 -0.34
C ALA A 128 -1.58 8.22 0.36
N SER A 129 -2.55 9.13 0.39
CA SER A 129 -2.40 10.45 1.03
C SER A 129 -2.21 10.35 2.53
N THR A 130 -2.93 9.44 3.19
CA THR A 130 -2.80 9.19 4.63
C THR A 130 -1.37 8.77 4.97
N SER A 131 -0.82 7.79 4.23
CA SER A 131 0.55 7.33 4.47
C SER A 131 1.58 8.44 4.28
N LEU A 132 1.45 9.25 3.22
CA LEU A 132 2.33 10.38 2.96
C LEU A 132 2.23 11.45 4.05
N LEU A 133 1.02 11.85 4.42
CA LEU A 133 0.79 12.88 5.46
C LEU A 133 1.32 12.43 6.82
N THR A 134 1.07 11.18 7.20
CA THR A 134 1.55 10.62 8.46
C THR A 134 3.08 10.60 8.51
N VAL A 135 3.75 10.09 7.48
CA VAL A 135 5.22 9.96 7.49
C VAL A 135 5.90 11.32 7.46
N ASN A 136 5.47 12.22 6.58
CA ASN A 136 6.03 13.57 6.50
C ASN A 136 5.72 14.37 7.77
N GLY A 137 4.52 14.23 8.32
CA GLY A 137 4.19 14.91 9.57
C GLY A 137 4.96 14.36 10.78
N ILE A 138 5.20 13.04 10.86
CA ILE A 138 6.12 12.49 11.88
C ILE A 138 7.52 13.10 11.70
N ALA A 139 8.02 13.23 10.46
CA ALA A 139 9.31 13.85 10.21
C ALA A 139 9.37 15.30 10.73
N ILE A 140 8.31 16.08 10.50
CA ILE A 140 8.20 17.47 10.94
C ILE A 140 8.14 17.59 12.48
N PHE A 141 7.31 16.77 13.13
CA PHE A 141 7.00 16.93 14.55
C PHE A 141 7.90 16.13 15.49
N ALA A 142 8.39 14.97 15.06
CA ALA A 142 9.19 14.04 15.88
C ALA A 142 10.61 13.81 15.34
N GLY A 143 10.93 14.35 14.16
CA GLY A 143 12.26 14.30 13.57
C GLY A 143 12.59 13.03 12.79
N ALA A 144 13.70 13.08 12.05
CA ALA A 144 14.12 12.01 11.14
C ALA A 144 14.48 10.69 11.86
N SER A 145 14.99 10.75 13.10
CA SER A 145 15.32 9.55 13.88
C SER A 145 14.09 8.68 14.13
N VAL A 146 13.00 9.31 14.59
CA VAL A 146 11.72 8.63 14.88
C VAL A 146 11.13 8.04 13.60
N VAL A 147 11.20 8.77 12.48
CA VAL A 147 10.80 8.23 11.17
C VAL A 147 11.64 7.01 10.81
N GLY A 148 12.95 7.07 11.03
CA GLY A 148 13.88 5.97 10.79
C GLY A 148 13.50 4.71 11.57
N GLU A 149 13.23 4.84 12.87
CA GLU A 149 12.80 3.73 13.73
C GLU A 149 11.48 3.10 13.27
N VAL A 150 10.47 3.93 13.00
CA VAL A 150 9.15 3.47 12.53
C VAL A 150 9.27 2.80 11.15
N ARG A 151 10.09 3.36 10.25
CA ARG A 151 10.34 2.79 8.92
C ARG A 151 11.12 1.49 9.00
N ALA A 152 12.13 1.41 9.85
CA ALA A 152 12.90 0.19 10.08
C ALA A 152 11.99 -0.94 10.57
N ALA A 153 11.14 -0.67 11.57
CA ALA A 153 10.19 -1.65 12.08
C ALA A 153 9.15 -2.07 11.02
N THR A 154 8.55 -1.11 10.30
CA THR A 154 7.53 -1.42 9.27
C THR A 154 8.12 -2.12 8.05
N THR A 155 9.41 -1.93 7.73
CA THR A 155 10.09 -2.62 6.63
C THR A 155 10.12 -4.14 6.84
N LEU A 156 10.32 -4.60 8.08
CA LEU A 156 10.26 -6.02 8.43
C LEU A 156 8.87 -6.65 8.18
N PHE A 157 7.83 -5.81 8.13
CA PHE A 157 6.45 -6.22 7.83
C PHE A 157 6.08 -6.01 6.36
N GLY A 158 7.01 -5.57 5.49
CA GLY A 158 6.74 -5.35 4.07
C GLY A 158 6.19 -6.59 3.34
N LEU A 159 6.69 -7.78 3.67
CA LEU A 159 6.17 -9.05 3.15
C LEU A 159 4.69 -9.27 3.54
N MET A 160 4.28 -8.85 4.74
CA MET A 160 2.90 -8.96 5.20
C MET A 160 2.00 -7.99 4.42
N SER A 161 2.49 -6.79 4.09
CA SER A 161 1.77 -5.86 3.22
C SER A 161 1.50 -6.46 1.84
N VAL A 162 2.50 -7.14 1.25
CA VAL A 162 2.32 -7.85 -0.04
C VAL A 162 1.25 -8.95 0.07
N MET A 163 1.28 -9.74 1.15
CA MET A 163 0.27 -10.78 1.40
C MET A 163 -1.15 -10.21 1.51
N LEU A 164 -1.33 -9.09 2.22
CA LEU A 164 -2.64 -8.44 2.36
C LEU A 164 -3.17 -7.88 1.03
N VAL A 165 -2.29 -7.31 0.21
CA VAL A 165 -2.64 -6.87 -1.14
C VAL A 165 -3.04 -8.07 -2.01
N PHE A 166 -2.25 -9.14 -1.98
CA PHE A 166 -2.57 -10.38 -2.69
C PHE A 166 -3.92 -10.95 -2.27
N LEU A 167 -4.23 -10.94 -0.97
CA LEU A 167 -5.52 -11.38 -0.46
C LEU A 167 -6.67 -10.59 -1.11
N SER A 168 -6.55 -9.27 -1.21
CA SER A 168 -7.59 -8.44 -1.85
C SER A 168 -7.81 -8.78 -3.32
N PHE A 169 -6.72 -9.02 -4.06
CA PHE A 169 -6.77 -9.33 -5.49
C PHE A 169 -7.28 -10.75 -5.77
N GLY A 170 -6.83 -11.75 -5.01
CA GLY A 170 -7.21 -13.15 -5.21
C GLY A 170 -8.59 -13.49 -4.64
N LEU A 171 -8.93 -12.97 -3.46
CA LEU A 171 -10.15 -13.33 -2.76
C LEU A 171 -11.40 -12.68 -3.38
N GLY A 172 -11.26 -11.48 -3.95
CA GLY A 172 -12.38 -10.72 -4.52
C GLY A 172 -13.16 -11.47 -5.61
N PRO A 173 -12.51 -11.94 -6.70
CA PRO A 173 -13.16 -12.69 -7.78
C PRO A 173 -13.83 -13.98 -7.30
N GLU A 174 -13.21 -14.72 -6.39
CA GLU A 174 -13.77 -15.96 -5.86
C GLU A 174 -14.97 -15.69 -4.94
N MET A 175 -14.89 -14.70 -4.05
CA MET A 175 -16.03 -14.27 -3.23
C MET A 175 -17.22 -13.79 -4.07
N ALA A 176 -16.97 -13.21 -5.24
CA ALA A 176 -18.03 -12.75 -6.13
C ALA A 176 -18.89 -13.90 -6.66
N LYS A 177 -18.28 -15.08 -6.88
CA LYS A 177 -18.95 -16.31 -7.32
C LYS A 177 -19.69 -17.03 -6.19
N MET A 178 -19.35 -16.74 -4.93
CA MET A 178 -19.91 -17.40 -3.75
C MET A 178 -21.30 -16.86 -3.36
N ARG A 179 -22.10 -17.75 -2.77
CA ARG A 179 -23.36 -17.40 -2.08
C ARG A 179 -23.08 -16.43 -0.93
N VAL A 180 -23.98 -15.46 -0.73
CA VAL A 180 -23.87 -14.41 0.30
C VAL A 180 -23.58 -14.98 1.69
N ALA A 181 -24.25 -16.07 2.08
CA ALA A 181 -24.07 -16.72 3.37
C ALA A 181 -22.65 -17.26 3.60
N SER A 182 -21.99 -17.77 2.55
CA SER A 182 -20.63 -18.33 2.63
C SER A 182 -19.56 -17.24 2.72
N ARG A 183 -19.85 -16.01 2.26
CA ARG A 183 -18.86 -14.92 2.21
C ARG A 183 -18.35 -14.53 3.60
N VAL A 184 -19.22 -14.51 4.61
CA VAL A 184 -18.83 -14.19 6.00
C VAL A 184 -17.84 -15.22 6.54
N THR A 185 -18.12 -16.51 6.34
CA THR A 185 -17.25 -17.60 6.77
C THR A 185 -15.89 -17.54 6.07
N VAL A 186 -15.89 -17.31 4.75
CA VAL A 186 -14.64 -17.18 3.99
C VAL A 186 -13.86 -15.93 4.40
N ALA A 187 -14.52 -14.80 4.65
CA ALA A 187 -13.87 -13.58 5.14
C ALA A 187 -13.25 -13.79 6.53
N ALA A 188 -13.96 -14.49 7.43
CA ALA A 188 -13.47 -14.83 8.75
C ALA A 188 -12.28 -15.80 8.69
N ALA A 189 -12.35 -16.84 7.84
CA ALA A 189 -11.26 -17.79 7.64
C ALA A 189 -10.02 -17.11 7.03
N ALA A 190 -10.21 -16.24 6.04
CA ALA A 190 -9.14 -15.44 5.44
C ALA A 190 -8.48 -14.52 6.47
N ALA A 191 -9.28 -13.80 7.28
CA ALA A 191 -8.77 -12.94 8.34
C ALA A 191 -8.01 -13.73 9.41
N ALA A 192 -8.53 -14.87 9.86
CA ALA A 192 -7.88 -15.71 10.87
C ALA A 192 -6.56 -16.30 10.35
N THR A 193 -6.56 -16.80 9.11
CA THR A 193 -5.36 -17.39 8.48
C THR A 193 -4.27 -16.33 8.31
N THR A 194 -4.62 -15.15 7.78
CA THR A 194 -3.64 -14.07 7.59
C THR A 194 -3.19 -13.45 8.90
N ALA A 195 -4.06 -13.32 9.90
CA ALA A 195 -3.68 -12.89 11.23
C ALA A 195 -2.72 -13.87 11.90
N ALA A 196 -2.95 -15.19 11.77
CA ALA A 196 -2.04 -16.20 12.28
C ALA A 196 -0.64 -16.08 11.65
N VAL A 197 -0.58 -15.87 10.33
CA VAL A 197 0.70 -15.62 9.62
C VAL A 197 1.38 -14.36 10.13
N VAL A 198 0.65 -13.25 10.31
CA VAL A 198 1.19 -11.99 10.85
C VAL A 198 1.74 -12.17 12.27
N ILE A 199 1.02 -12.90 13.13
CA ILE A 199 1.45 -13.18 14.50
C ILE A 199 2.71 -14.04 14.50
N VAL A 200 2.71 -15.15 13.75
CA VAL A 200 3.88 -16.04 13.64
C VAL A 200 5.09 -15.28 13.10
N TRP A 201 4.92 -14.52 12.02
CA TRP A 201 5.98 -13.70 11.44
C TRP A 201 6.51 -12.67 12.44
N GLY A 202 5.63 -11.91 13.08
CA GLY A 202 6.03 -10.90 14.05
C GLY A 202 6.73 -11.49 15.28
N LEU A 203 6.33 -12.67 15.74
CA LEU A 203 7.02 -13.38 16.81
C LEU A 203 8.40 -13.89 16.37
N LEU A 204 8.54 -14.37 15.13
CA LEU A 204 9.83 -14.74 14.56
C LEU A 204 10.77 -13.53 14.46
N VAL A 205 10.25 -12.39 14.02
CA VAL A 205 11.01 -11.13 13.96
C VAL A 205 11.41 -10.68 15.37
N LEU A 206 10.48 -10.71 16.34
CA LEU A 206 10.72 -10.27 17.72
C LEU A 206 11.73 -11.16 18.47
N SER A 207 11.66 -12.48 18.25
CA SER A 207 12.57 -13.45 18.87
C SER A 207 13.95 -13.45 18.24
N ASP A 208 14.06 -12.96 17.00
CA ASP A 208 15.30 -12.86 16.21
C ASP A 208 16.23 -14.07 16.38
N PRO A 209 15.73 -15.31 16.20
CA PRO A 209 16.42 -16.53 16.64
C PRO A 209 17.77 -16.75 15.95
N PHE A 210 17.98 -16.13 14.79
CA PHE A 210 19.20 -16.24 13.98
C PHE A 210 19.95 -14.91 13.83
N GLY A 211 19.53 -13.85 14.53
CA GLY A 211 20.13 -12.51 14.37
C GLY A 211 19.87 -11.85 13.00
N VAL A 212 18.93 -12.38 12.21
CA VAL A 212 18.65 -11.89 10.86
C VAL A 212 18.02 -10.49 10.92
N SER A 213 17.13 -10.24 11.86
CA SER A 213 16.45 -8.94 11.98
C SER A 213 17.40 -7.86 12.47
N SER A 214 18.22 -8.19 13.49
CA SER A 214 19.24 -7.27 14.01
C SER A 214 20.37 -7.01 13.02
N SER A 215 20.82 -8.01 12.25
CA SER A 215 21.84 -7.81 11.21
C SER A 215 21.32 -7.01 10.01
N LEU A 216 20.06 -7.21 9.60
CA LEU A 216 19.44 -6.45 8.50
C LEU A 216 19.21 -4.97 8.86
N LEU A 217 18.79 -4.68 10.09
CA LEU A 217 18.51 -3.31 10.53
C LEU A 217 19.71 -2.59 11.15
N GLY A 218 20.74 -3.33 11.58
CA GLY A 218 21.93 -2.78 12.22
C GLY A 218 21.56 -1.89 13.41
N ALA A 219 22.09 -0.67 13.42
CA ALA A 219 21.87 0.31 14.50
C ALA A 219 20.39 0.70 14.71
N SER A 220 19.53 0.53 13.69
CA SER A 220 18.09 0.84 13.82
C SER A 220 17.30 -0.24 14.55
N TRP A 221 17.91 -1.39 14.87
CA TRP A 221 17.24 -2.50 15.55
C TRP A 221 16.74 -2.12 16.94
N ASP A 222 17.55 -1.41 17.73
CA ASP A 222 17.23 -1.10 19.13
C ASP A 222 15.99 -0.20 19.25
N GLY A 223 15.81 0.73 18.31
CA GLY A 223 14.60 1.56 18.22
C GLY A 223 13.42 0.84 17.58
N ALA A 224 13.65 -0.08 16.64
CA ALA A 224 12.59 -0.81 15.94
C ALA A 224 11.98 -1.96 16.75
N ARG A 225 12.79 -2.71 17.49
CA ARG A 225 12.37 -3.89 18.26
C ARG A 225 11.19 -3.64 19.21
N PRO A 226 11.15 -2.58 20.03
CA PRO A 226 10.01 -2.32 20.93
C PRO A 226 8.71 -1.98 20.18
N LEU A 227 8.77 -1.65 18.88
CA LEU A 227 7.60 -1.32 18.07
C LEU A 227 6.88 -2.57 17.54
N ILE A 228 7.58 -3.70 17.43
CA ILE A 228 7.08 -4.94 16.81
C ILE A 228 5.75 -5.43 17.43
N PRO A 229 5.57 -5.50 18.77
CA PRO A 229 4.30 -5.97 19.34
C PRO A 229 3.09 -5.12 18.91
N TYR A 230 3.29 -3.81 18.77
CA TYR A 230 2.25 -2.90 18.32
C TYR A 230 1.94 -3.10 16.83
N LEU A 231 2.97 -3.35 16.00
CA LEU A 231 2.79 -3.68 14.58
C LEU A 231 2.09 -5.02 14.36
N ILE A 232 2.32 -6.03 15.23
CA ILE A 232 1.56 -7.29 15.19
C ILE A 232 0.08 -7.00 15.41
N ALA A 233 -0.25 -6.27 16.48
CA ALA A 233 -1.63 -5.93 16.80
C ALA A 233 -2.29 -5.08 15.69
N GLU A 234 -1.55 -4.12 15.13
CA GLU A 234 -2.00 -3.35 13.96
C GLU A 234 -2.31 -4.28 12.79
N GLY A 235 -1.36 -5.15 12.44
CA GLY A 235 -1.46 -6.09 11.34
C GLY A 235 -2.66 -7.03 11.47
N VAL A 236 -2.99 -7.51 12.67
CA VAL A 236 -4.21 -8.29 12.93
C VAL A 236 -5.47 -7.47 12.62
N GLY A 237 -5.50 -6.20 13.04
CA GLY A 237 -6.58 -5.27 12.69
C GLY A 237 -6.72 -5.06 11.18
N LEU A 238 -5.60 -4.91 10.47
CA LEU A 238 -5.57 -4.78 9.02
C LEU A 238 -6.03 -6.07 8.31
N CYS A 239 -5.71 -7.26 8.83
CA CYS A 239 -6.22 -8.54 8.30
C CYS A 239 -7.76 -8.58 8.32
N LEU A 240 -8.37 -8.11 9.41
CA LEU A 240 -9.82 -7.98 9.53
C LEU A 240 -10.39 -6.98 8.54
N TRP A 241 -9.78 -5.79 8.45
CA TRP A 241 -10.21 -4.75 7.51
C TRP A 241 -10.15 -5.25 6.08
N VAL A 242 -9.02 -5.80 5.64
CA VAL A 242 -8.82 -6.24 4.26
C VAL A 242 -9.81 -7.35 3.88
N SER A 243 -9.96 -8.36 4.73
CA SER A 243 -10.82 -9.52 4.45
C SER A 243 -12.30 -9.15 4.38
N PHE A 244 -12.82 -8.46 5.40
CA PHE A 244 -14.23 -8.05 5.44
C PHE A 244 -14.51 -6.85 4.51
N GLY A 245 -13.53 -5.99 4.28
CA GLY A 245 -13.59 -4.92 3.29
C GLY A 245 -13.74 -5.47 1.87
N THR A 246 -12.98 -6.52 1.52
CA THR A 246 -13.12 -7.21 0.23
C THR A 246 -14.53 -7.77 0.05
N MET A 247 -15.06 -8.42 1.09
CA MET A 247 -16.45 -8.91 1.08
C MET A 247 -17.48 -7.78 0.87
N LEU A 248 -17.31 -6.64 1.53
CA LEU A 248 -18.17 -5.46 1.35
C LEU A 248 -18.08 -4.90 -0.08
N ARG A 249 -16.87 -4.80 -0.65
CA ARG A 249 -16.63 -4.31 -2.03
C ARG A 249 -17.27 -5.23 -3.08
N VAL A 250 -17.18 -6.54 -2.87
CA VAL A 250 -17.82 -7.56 -3.74
C VAL A 250 -19.35 -7.52 -3.60
N SER A 251 -19.87 -7.20 -2.42
CA SER A 251 -21.31 -7.08 -2.16
C SER A 251 -21.90 -5.73 -2.57
N GLY A 252 -21.16 -4.92 -3.34
CA GLY A 252 -21.61 -3.61 -3.83
C GLY A 252 -21.67 -2.51 -2.76
N ARG A 253 -21.18 -2.76 -1.54
CA ARG A 253 -21.23 -1.81 -0.40
C ARG A 253 -19.99 -0.90 -0.33
N THR A 254 -19.50 -0.44 -1.48
CA THR A 254 -18.29 0.41 -1.57
C THR A 254 -18.43 1.80 -0.91
N SER A 255 -19.67 2.27 -0.66
CA SER A 255 -19.88 3.47 0.14
C SER A 255 -19.50 3.28 1.61
N ILE A 256 -19.70 2.08 2.15
CA ILE A 256 -19.35 1.76 3.53
C ILE A 256 -17.82 1.68 3.66
N THR A 257 -17.15 1.01 2.74
CA THR A 257 -15.67 0.92 2.76
C THR A 257 -15.02 2.28 2.59
N LEU A 258 -15.55 3.13 1.70
CA LEU A 258 -15.06 4.50 1.53
C LEU A 258 -15.25 5.33 2.81
N ARG A 259 -16.42 5.27 3.46
CA ARG A 259 -16.67 5.99 4.72
C ARG A 259 -15.71 5.54 5.82
N ILE A 260 -15.54 4.24 6.01
CA ILE A 260 -14.60 3.67 7.00
C ILE A 260 -13.18 4.15 6.69
N SER A 261 -12.74 4.09 5.43
CA SER A 261 -11.39 4.51 5.02
C SER A 261 -11.16 6.00 5.24
N ALA A 262 -12.15 6.84 4.92
CA ALA A 262 -12.08 8.29 5.14
C ALA A 262 -12.02 8.64 6.63
N THR A 263 -12.85 7.99 7.46
CA THR A 263 -12.82 8.18 8.91
C THR A 263 -11.49 7.73 9.50
N TYR A 264 -11.00 6.55 9.12
CA TYR A 264 -9.70 6.04 9.55
C TYR A 264 -8.57 7.00 9.14
N ALA A 265 -8.58 7.52 7.91
CA ALA A 265 -7.57 8.45 7.43
C ALA A 265 -7.51 9.73 8.29
N VAL A 266 -8.66 10.36 8.54
CA VAL A 266 -8.73 11.57 9.38
C VAL A 266 -8.27 11.28 10.80
N CYS A 267 -8.78 10.21 11.42
CA CYS A 267 -8.37 9.81 12.77
C CYS A 267 -6.88 9.50 12.84
N SER A 268 -6.34 8.79 11.85
CA SER A 268 -4.92 8.42 11.80
C SER A 268 -4.02 9.63 11.66
N VAL A 269 -4.29 10.53 10.71
CA VAL A 269 -3.49 11.74 10.55
C VAL A 269 -3.57 12.60 11.81
N VAL A 270 -4.77 12.91 12.31
CA VAL A 270 -4.93 13.80 13.47
C VAL A 270 -4.28 13.19 14.72
N SER A 271 -4.57 11.94 15.04
CA SER A 271 -4.06 11.31 16.26
C SER A 271 -2.57 11.03 16.20
N ILE A 272 -2.04 10.56 15.06
CA ILE A 272 -0.60 10.28 14.94
C ILE A 272 0.20 11.58 14.97
N LEU A 273 -0.24 12.62 14.25
CA LEU A 273 0.47 13.91 14.26
C LEU A 273 0.34 14.62 15.62
N GLY A 274 -0.81 14.51 16.28
CA GLY A 274 -0.98 15.02 17.64
C GLY A 274 -0.04 14.33 18.63
N VAL A 275 0.10 13.00 18.55
CA VAL A 275 1.05 12.24 19.39
C VAL A 275 2.50 12.55 19.03
N ALA A 276 2.83 12.68 17.75
CA ALA A 276 4.16 13.06 17.30
C ALA A 276 4.55 14.43 17.85
N ALA A 277 3.65 15.42 17.77
CA ALA A 277 3.88 16.77 18.28
C ALA A 277 3.97 16.85 19.82
N ALA A 278 3.17 16.04 20.53
CA ALA A 278 3.11 16.08 21.99
C ALA A 278 4.23 15.28 22.67
N LEU A 279 4.59 14.12 22.11
CA LEU A 279 5.47 13.14 22.78
C LEU A 279 6.78 12.87 22.04
N GLY A 280 6.84 13.08 20.72
CA GLY A 280 8.04 12.80 19.92
C GLY A 280 8.53 11.34 19.98
N SER A 281 7.68 10.40 20.40
CA SER A 281 8.08 9.01 20.68
C SER A 281 7.58 8.04 19.61
N SER A 282 8.48 7.25 19.04
CA SER A 282 8.15 6.17 18.08
C SER A 282 7.18 5.15 18.67
N ILE A 283 7.38 4.75 19.93
CA ILE A 283 6.49 3.82 20.64
C ILE A 283 5.07 4.38 20.74
N ALA A 284 4.92 5.65 21.14
CA ALA A 284 3.61 6.27 21.27
C ALA A 284 2.90 6.37 19.91
N ILE A 285 3.63 6.71 18.85
CA ILE A 285 3.13 6.77 17.48
C ILE A 285 2.63 5.39 17.02
N VAL A 286 3.45 4.36 17.11
CA VAL A 286 3.08 3.01 16.64
C VAL A 286 1.99 2.40 17.51
N ARG A 287 1.96 2.69 18.81
CA ARG A 287 0.83 2.32 19.67
C ARG A 287 -0.49 2.93 19.20
N THR A 288 -0.48 4.21 18.80
CA THR A 288 -1.67 4.86 18.21
C THR A 288 -2.07 4.22 16.89
N MET A 289 -1.09 3.93 16.01
CA MET A 289 -1.34 3.20 14.76
C MET A 289 -2.00 1.84 15.02
N SER A 290 -1.50 1.10 16.01
CA SER A 290 -2.03 -0.19 16.44
C SER A 290 -3.48 -0.12 16.92
N ILE A 291 -3.79 0.84 17.81
CA ILE A 291 -5.15 1.07 18.30
C ILE A 291 -6.10 1.37 17.14
N LEU A 292 -5.70 2.26 16.23
CA LEU A 292 -6.51 2.63 15.08
C LEU A 292 -6.68 1.47 14.09
N GLY A 293 -5.63 0.69 13.83
CA GLY A 293 -5.65 -0.49 12.97
C GLY A 293 -6.61 -1.58 13.49
N VAL A 294 -6.58 -1.85 14.80
CA VAL A 294 -7.54 -2.77 15.43
C VAL A 294 -8.96 -2.20 15.37
N ALA A 295 -9.13 -0.91 15.69
CA ALA A 295 -10.45 -0.26 15.68
C ALA A 295 -11.10 -0.29 14.29
N VAL A 296 -10.35 0.00 13.22
CA VAL A 296 -10.88 -0.04 11.85
C VAL A 296 -11.18 -1.46 11.38
N GLY A 297 -10.38 -2.44 11.79
CA GLY A 297 -10.65 -3.86 11.57
C GLY A 297 -11.98 -4.28 12.20
N CYS A 298 -12.16 -4.01 13.49
CA CYS A 298 -13.39 -4.28 14.22
C CYS A 298 -14.60 -3.55 13.63
N ALA A 299 -14.47 -2.26 13.30
CA ALA A 299 -15.53 -1.48 12.67
C ALA A 299 -15.96 -2.07 11.32
N THR A 300 -14.99 -2.56 10.53
CA THR A 300 -15.28 -3.21 9.25
C THR A 300 -16.03 -4.52 9.43
N VAL A 301 -15.67 -5.35 10.43
CA VAL A 301 -16.40 -6.58 10.76
C VAL A 301 -17.84 -6.28 11.18
N VAL A 302 -18.04 -5.28 12.06
CA VAL A 302 -19.38 -4.88 12.51
C VAL A 302 -20.22 -4.38 11.35
N ALA A 303 -19.67 -3.50 10.50
CA ALA A 303 -20.36 -2.98 9.33
C ALA A 303 -20.72 -4.09 8.32
N ALA A 304 -19.81 -5.04 8.12
CA ALA A 304 -20.03 -6.21 7.29
C ALA A 304 -21.16 -7.10 7.81
N ARG A 305 -21.18 -7.43 9.10
CA ARG A 305 -22.25 -8.23 9.71
C ARG A 305 -23.62 -7.53 9.61
N ARG A 306 -23.67 -6.22 9.85
CA ARG A 306 -24.90 -5.42 9.71
C ARG A 306 -25.40 -5.38 8.26
N ALA A 307 -24.49 -5.28 7.29
CA ALA A 307 -24.85 -5.27 5.87
C ALA A 307 -25.34 -6.64 5.35
N HIS A 308 -25.03 -7.73 6.05
CA HIS A 308 -25.47 -9.09 5.74
C HIS A 308 -26.85 -9.45 6.27
N LEU A 309 -27.38 -8.71 7.25
CA LEU A 309 -28.74 -8.88 7.73
C LEU A 309 -29.72 -8.28 6.70
N PRO A 310 -30.88 -8.92 6.44
CA PRO A 310 -31.93 -8.30 5.62
C PRO A 310 -32.31 -6.94 6.24
N PRO A 311 -32.65 -5.92 5.42
CA PRO A 311 -33.16 -4.67 5.96
C PRO A 311 -34.40 -4.98 6.82
N GLN A 312 -34.36 -4.51 8.08
CA GLN A 312 -35.54 -4.50 8.95
C GLN A 312 -36.57 -3.52 8.42
#